data_AF-A0AAU9MYA3-F1
#
_entry.id   AF-A0AAU9MYA3-F1
#
_cell.length_a   1.000
_cell.length_b   1.000
_cell.length_c   1.000
_cell.angle_alpha   90.00
_cell.angle_beta   90.00
_cell.angle_gamma   90.00
#
_symmetry.space_group_name_H-M   'P 1'
#
loop_
_entity.id
_entity.type
_entity.pdbx_description
1 polymer ?
#
loop_
_entity_poly.entity_id
_entity_poly.type
_entity_poly.pdbx_seq_one_letter_code
_entity_poly.pdbx_strand_id
1 'polypeptide(L)'
;MRISIKRGVWTNTEDEILKSAVMKYGKNEWGRTSSLLVRKSAKQCKARWYEWLDPSIKKTEWTREEDEKLLHLAKLLPSQWRTVAPMVGRTLCECIDRYEKLLDAACKHGLDYPIQGVKKAKRNAREKQLEEASRLASLLKWRELKAAGIDDYSKRKNFDRNAEIPFEIRPPLGFYDVVDEISIVEQPKFLTTIEELEGERRADREARLRKQDIVMNKITWRHDAPSAILRSNKLRWTSRNHRFQIMNYNTSQKWVFQL
;
A
#
# COMPACT_ATOMS: atom_id res chain seq x y z
N MET A 1 -7.31 -26.93 -8.95
CA MET A 1 -6.61 -25.67 -9.25
C MET A 1 -7.18 -24.55 -8.40
N ARG A 2 -6.40 -23.94 -7.49
CA ARG A 2 -6.85 -22.77 -6.70
C ARG A 2 -6.64 -21.51 -7.55
N ILE A 3 -7.72 -20.98 -8.11
CA ILE A 3 -7.70 -19.75 -8.90
C ILE A 3 -7.48 -18.58 -7.93
N SER A 4 -6.26 -18.04 -7.90
CA SER A 4 -5.90 -16.84 -7.15
C SER A 4 -6.41 -15.60 -7.89
N ILE A 5 -7.66 -15.21 -7.64
CA ILE A 5 -8.22 -14.05 -8.32
C ILE A 5 -7.74 -12.75 -7.66
N LYS A 6 -6.88 -12.05 -8.40
CA LYS A 6 -6.27 -10.76 -8.05
C LYS A 6 -7.32 -9.69 -7.76
N ARG A 7 -7.08 -8.95 -6.67
CA ARG A 7 -7.68 -7.68 -6.22
C ARG A 7 -8.17 -6.83 -7.41
N GLY A 8 -9.47 -6.88 -7.69
CA GLY A 8 -10.12 -6.02 -8.69
C GLY A 8 -11.13 -5.10 -8.02
N VAL A 9 -11.24 -3.88 -8.54
CA VAL A 9 -12.23 -2.87 -8.11
C VAL A 9 -13.65 -3.46 -8.17
N TRP A 10 -14.51 -3.05 -7.25
CA TRP A 10 -15.92 -3.43 -7.25
C TRP A 10 -16.68 -2.58 -8.27
N THR A 11 -17.38 -3.25 -9.18
CA THR A 11 -18.27 -2.61 -10.14
C THR A 11 -19.69 -2.54 -9.58
N ASN A 12 -20.49 -1.58 -10.06
CA ASN A 12 -21.87 -1.42 -9.61
C ASN A 12 -22.71 -2.70 -9.88
N THR A 13 -22.45 -3.38 -11.00
CA THR A 13 -23.09 -4.67 -11.31
C THR A 13 -22.74 -5.76 -10.31
N GLU A 14 -21.48 -5.82 -9.85
CA GLU A 14 -21.06 -6.79 -8.82
C GLU A 14 -21.71 -6.45 -7.47
N ASP A 15 -21.84 -5.16 -7.12
CA ASP A 15 -22.50 -4.72 -5.89
C ASP A 15 -24.01 -5.05 -5.90
N GLU A 16 -24.72 -4.88 -7.02
CA GLU A 16 -26.14 -5.25 -7.13
C GLU A 16 -26.35 -6.77 -7.07
N ILE A 17 -25.46 -7.55 -7.72
CA ILE A 17 -25.47 -9.02 -7.59
C ILE A 17 -25.22 -9.39 -6.11
N LEU A 18 -24.27 -8.74 -5.45
CA LEU A 18 -23.99 -8.99 -4.04
C LEU A 18 -25.19 -8.66 -3.14
N LYS A 19 -25.88 -7.54 -3.37
CA LYS A 19 -27.11 -7.18 -2.64
C LYS A 19 -28.21 -8.23 -2.82
N SER A 20 -28.53 -8.59 -4.07
CA SER A 20 -29.56 -9.58 -4.36
C SER A 20 -29.23 -10.95 -3.76
N ALA A 21 -27.95 -11.35 -3.79
CA ALA A 21 -27.48 -12.60 -3.19
C ALA A 21 -27.62 -12.59 -1.66
N VAL A 22 -27.26 -11.50 -0.97
CA VAL A 22 -27.47 -11.40 0.49
C VAL A 22 -28.95 -11.36 0.85
N MET A 23 -29.80 -10.73 0.04
CA MET A 23 -31.25 -10.77 0.23
C MET A 23 -31.82 -12.20 0.09
N LYS A 24 -31.25 -13.02 -0.80
CA LYS A 24 -31.71 -14.39 -1.06
C LYS A 24 -31.16 -15.44 -0.09
N TYR A 25 -29.86 -15.38 0.22
CA TYR A 25 -29.14 -16.41 0.99
C TYR A 25 -28.78 -15.96 2.42
N GLY A 26 -28.96 -14.68 2.75
CA GLY A 26 -28.59 -14.11 4.05
C GLY A 26 -27.10 -13.79 4.21
N LYS A 27 -26.72 -13.31 5.41
CA LYS A 27 -25.36 -12.85 5.76
C LYS A 27 -24.41 -13.98 6.23
N ASN A 28 -24.85 -15.24 6.19
CA ASN A 28 -24.07 -16.38 6.69
C ASN A 28 -23.48 -17.24 5.56
N GLU A 29 -24.06 -17.21 4.36
CA GLU A 29 -23.72 -18.10 3.25
C GLU A 29 -22.82 -17.45 2.18
N TRP A 30 -21.70 -16.84 2.61
CA TRP A 30 -20.79 -16.13 1.69
C TRP A 30 -20.19 -17.02 0.59
N GLY A 31 -20.12 -18.34 0.79
CA GLY A 31 -19.70 -19.29 -0.24
C GLY A 31 -20.64 -19.28 -1.45
N ARG A 32 -21.94 -19.37 -1.23
CA ARG A 32 -22.97 -19.30 -2.29
C ARG A 32 -23.03 -17.93 -2.94
N THR A 33 -22.86 -16.87 -2.15
CA THR A 33 -22.76 -15.51 -2.68
C THR A 33 -21.55 -15.36 -3.61
N SER A 34 -20.40 -15.91 -3.23
CA SER A 34 -19.19 -15.82 -4.06
C SER A 34 -19.26 -16.66 -5.33
N SER A 35 -20.03 -17.75 -5.37
CA SER A 35 -20.17 -18.54 -6.60
C SER A 35 -20.92 -17.79 -7.72
N LEU A 36 -21.71 -16.77 -7.37
CA LEU A 36 -22.35 -15.87 -8.34
C LEU A 36 -21.38 -14.82 -8.90
N LEU A 37 -20.27 -14.56 -8.20
CA LEU A 37 -19.29 -13.53 -8.55
C LEU A 37 -17.99 -14.18 -9.02
N VAL A 38 -17.84 -14.34 -10.33
CA VAL A 38 -16.73 -15.05 -11.00
C VAL A 38 -15.34 -14.65 -10.47
N ARG A 39 -15.15 -13.37 -10.11
CA ARG A 39 -13.85 -12.82 -9.71
C ARG A 39 -13.75 -12.38 -8.26
N LYS A 40 -14.72 -12.72 -7.41
CA LYS A 40 -14.72 -12.31 -6.00
C LYS A 40 -14.83 -13.53 -5.09
N SER A 41 -13.93 -13.62 -4.12
CA SER A 41 -13.96 -14.66 -3.10
C SER A 41 -15.01 -14.38 -2.02
N ALA A 42 -15.43 -15.40 -1.29
CA ALA A 42 -16.34 -15.28 -0.14
C ALA A 42 -15.84 -14.25 0.90
N LYS A 43 -14.52 -14.23 1.17
CA LYS A 43 -13.91 -13.25 2.09
C LYS A 43 -14.07 -11.81 1.59
N GLN A 44 -13.89 -11.59 0.28
CA GLN A 44 -14.07 -10.27 -0.32
C GLN A 44 -15.54 -9.84 -0.31
N CYS A 45 -16.47 -10.76 -0.58
CA CYS A 45 -17.91 -10.47 -0.54
C CYS A 45 -18.34 -10.07 0.87
N LYS A 46 -17.88 -10.81 1.89
CA LYS A 46 -18.14 -10.50 3.30
C LYS A 46 -17.58 -9.12 3.68
N ALA A 47 -16.33 -8.84 3.36
CA ALA A 47 -15.71 -7.55 3.65
C ALA A 47 -16.46 -6.40 2.96
N ARG A 48 -16.74 -6.53 1.66
CA ARG A 48 -17.49 -5.54 0.89
C ARG A 48 -18.86 -5.24 1.47
N TRP A 49 -19.57 -6.27 1.94
CA TRP A 49 -20.86 -6.10 2.59
C TRP A 49 -20.75 -5.22 3.84
N TYR A 50 -19.93 -5.64 4.80
CA TYR A 50 -19.81 -4.94 6.09
C TYR A 50 -19.10 -3.58 6.01
N GLU A 51 -18.34 -3.32 4.96
CA GLU A 51 -17.63 -2.05 4.77
C GLU A 51 -18.39 -1.03 3.92
N TRP A 52 -19.26 -1.45 2.98
CA TRP A 52 -19.85 -0.53 2.00
C TRP A 52 -21.34 -0.73 1.66
N LEU A 53 -21.86 -1.96 1.76
CA LEU A 53 -23.21 -2.29 1.27
C LEU A 53 -24.24 -2.49 2.37
N ASP A 54 -23.84 -2.78 3.62
CA ASP A 54 -24.78 -2.95 4.72
C ASP A 54 -25.58 -1.66 4.92
N PRO A 55 -26.92 -1.68 4.88
CA PRO A 55 -27.74 -0.48 5.04
C PRO A 55 -27.56 0.24 6.38
N SER A 56 -27.00 -0.45 7.39
CA SER A 56 -26.65 0.16 8.69
C SER A 56 -25.47 1.14 8.61
N ILE A 57 -24.72 1.15 7.51
CA ILE A 57 -23.56 2.03 7.32
C ILE A 57 -24.07 3.42 6.93
N LYS A 58 -23.83 4.40 7.80
CA LYS A 58 -24.15 5.81 7.53
C LYS A 58 -23.22 6.35 6.44
N LYS A 59 -23.80 6.79 5.32
CA LYS A 59 -23.08 7.46 4.22
C LYS A 59 -23.20 8.99 4.26
N THR A 60 -23.74 9.52 5.35
CA THR A 60 -23.89 10.97 5.57
C THR A 60 -22.55 11.59 5.95
N GLU A 61 -22.47 12.92 5.85
CA GLU A 61 -21.32 13.68 6.32
C GLU A 61 -21.08 13.46 7.83
N TRP A 62 -19.84 13.71 8.27
CA TRP A 62 -19.44 13.60 9.67
C TRP A 62 -20.00 14.78 10.46
N THR A 63 -20.68 14.50 11.56
CA THR A 63 -21.11 15.57 12.47
C THR A 63 -20.00 15.92 13.46
N ARG A 64 -20.10 17.10 14.06
CA ARG A 64 -19.12 17.56 15.05
C ARG A 64 -19.08 16.66 16.28
N GLU A 65 -20.24 16.14 16.71
CA GLU A 65 -20.34 15.23 17.86
C GLU A 65 -19.65 13.88 17.56
N GLU A 66 -19.77 13.39 16.31
CA GLU A 66 -19.06 12.18 15.86
C GLU A 66 -17.53 12.40 15.89
N ASP A 67 -17.05 13.57 15.45
CA ASP A 67 -15.63 13.92 15.48
C ASP A 67 -15.07 14.04 16.91
N GLU A 68 -15.80 14.72 17.80
CA GLU A 68 -15.40 14.85 19.21
C GLU A 68 -15.33 13.49 19.90
N LYS A 69 -16.33 12.62 19.66
CA LYS A 69 -16.34 11.26 20.17
C LYS A 69 -15.19 10.41 19.61
N LEU A 70 -14.91 10.53 18.31
CA LEU A 70 -13.82 9.83 17.63
C LEU A 70 -12.46 10.23 18.23
N LEU A 71 -12.21 11.52 18.40
CA LEU A 71 -10.96 12.02 18.97
C LEU A 71 -10.79 11.59 20.44
N HIS A 72 -11.85 11.64 21.23
CA HIS A 72 -11.84 11.19 22.61
C HIS A 72 -11.50 9.70 22.73
N LEU A 73 -12.20 8.84 21.97
CA LEU A 73 -11.98 7.39 21.99
C LEU A 73 -10.60 7.01 21.44
N ALA A 74 -10.11 7.68 20.40
CA ALA A 74 -8.78 7.43 19.84
C ALA A 74 -7.66 7.81 20.82
N LYS A 75 -7.90 8.77 21.73
CA LYS A 75 -6.98 9.12 22.81
C LYS A 75 -6.95 8.06 23.91
N LEU A 76 -8.10 7.50 24.27
CA LEU A 76 -8.22 6.46 25.30
C LEU A 76 -7.72 5.09 24.82
N LEU A 77 -8.02 4.73 23.56
CA LEU A 77 -7.76 3.43 22.97
C LEU A 77 -6.87 3.58 21.73
N PRO A 78 -5.55 3.76 21.89
CA PRO A 78 -4.65 3.99 20.76
C PRO A 78 -4.63 2.79 19.81
N SER A 79 -4.86 3.04 18.52
CA SER A 79 -4.84 2.04 17.43
C SER A 79 -5.90 0.92 17.51
N GLN A 80 -6.88 1.01 18.41
CA GLN A 80 -7.93 -0.01 18.56
C GLN A 80 -9.19 0.30 17.75
N TRP A 81 -9.03 0.55 16.45
CA TRP A 81 -10.11 1.02 15.58
C TRP A 81 -11.29 0.05 15.46
N ARG A 82 -11.06 -1.27 15.64
CA ARG A 82 -12.15 -2.27 15.65
C ARG A 82 -13.10 -2.08 16.82
N THR A 83 -12.62 -1.57 17.94
CA THR A 83 -13.43 -1.28 19.13
C THR A 83 -14.06 0.10 19.02
N VAL A 84 -13.31 1.09 18.50
CA VAL A 84 -13.77 2.48 18.37
C VAL A 84 -14.92 2.61 17.35
N ALA A 85 -14.82 1.94 16.20
CA ALA A 85 -15.79 2.09 15.11
C ALA A 85 -17.25 1.78 15.51
N PRO A 86 -17.56 0.64 16.16
CA PRO A 86 -18.90 0.38 16.67
C PRO A 86 -19.40 1.42 17.67
N MET A 87 -18.52 1.99 18.51
CA MET A 87 -18.90 3.01 19.49
C MET A 87 -19.22 4.35 18.83
N VAL A 88 -18.55 4.70 17.74
CA VAL A 88 -18.83 5.92 16.94
C VAL A 88 -20.04 5.69 16.02
N GLY A 89 -20.32 4.45 15.63
CA GLY A 89 -21.42 4.10 14.72
C GLY A 89 -21.05 4.30 13.24
N ARG A 90 -19.76 4.19 12.90
CA ARG A 90 -19.20 4.27 11.55
C ARG A 90 -18.33 3.04 11.29
N THR A 91 -17.88 2.82 10.06
CA THR A 91 -16.96 1.71 9.77
C THR A 91 -15.53 2.02 10.18
N LEU A 92 -14.74 0.97 10.42
CA LEU A 92 -13.33 1.07 10.82
C LEU A 92 -12.51 1.94 9.86
N CYS A 93 -12.66 1.72 8.55
CA CYS A 93 -11.92 2.47 7.55
C CYS A 93 -12.31 3.96 7.57
N GLU A 94 -13.60 4.28 7.67
CA GLU A 94 -14.08 5.67 7.76
C GLU A 94 -13.53 6.38 8.99
N CYS A 95 -13.49 5.71 10.16
CA CYS A 95 -12.94 6.29 11.39
C CYS A 95 -11.45 6.62 11.25
N ILE A 96 -10.67 5.72 10.64
CA ILE A 96 -9.23 5.95 10.43
C ILE A 96 -9.02 7.13 9.48
N ASP A 97 -9.68 7.11 8.32
CA ASP A 97 -9.56 8.16 7.31
C ASP A 97 -9.98 9.53 7.85
N ARG A 98 -11.06 9.58 8.65
CA ARG A 98 -11.52 10.83 9.28
C ARG A 98 -10.52 11.33 10.32
N TYR A 99 -10.01 10.45 11.17
CA TYR A 99 -9.05 10.80 12.21
C TYR A 99 -7.75 11.36 11.62
N GLU A 100 -7.23 10.76 10.54
CA GLU A 100 -6.06 11.29 9.84
C GLU A 100 -6.31 12.68 9.25
N LYS A 101 -7.48 12.91 8.64
CA LYS A 101 -7.87 14.24 8.14
C LYS A 101 -7.97 15.28 9.25
N LEU A 102 -8.54 14.92 10.40
CA LEU A 102 -8.63 15.80 11.58
C LEU A 102 -7.24 16.16 12.11
N LEU A 103 -6.32 15.18 12.16
CA LEU A 103 -4.93 15.42 12.55
C LEU A 103 -4.19 16.35 11.58
N ASP A 104 -4.36 16.14 10.28
CA ASP A 104 -3.74 16.97 9.26
C ASP A 104 -4.30 18.40 9.28
N ALA A 105 -5.61 18.57 9.50
CA ALA A 105 -6.22 19.89 9.68
C ALA A 105 -5.67 20.60 10.92
N ALA A 106 -5.56 19.92 12.06
CA ALA A 106 -4.99 20.48 13.27
C ALA A 106 -3.53 20.92 13.09
N CYS A 107 -2.72 20.12 12.38
CA CYS A 107 -1.35 20.48 12.03
C CYS A 107 -1.26 21.75 11.15
N LYS A 108 -2.20 21.95 10.22
CA LYS A 108 -2.23 23.14 9.36
C LYS A 108 -2.62 24.41 10.11
N HIS A 109 -3.52 24.30 11.09
CA HIS A 109 -3.98 25.44 11.88
C HIS A 109 -3.14 25.74 13.13
N GLY A 110 -2.01 25.04 13.32
CA GLY A 110 -1.13 25.26 14.46
C GLY A 110 -1.73 24.89 15.82
N LEU A 111 -2.84 24.14 15.84
CA LEU A 111 -3.48 23.69 17.08
C LEU A 111 -2.80 22.40 17.57
N ASP A 112 -2.11 22.52 18.70
CA ASP A 112 -1.25 21.46 19.22
C ASP A 112 -2.04 20.35 19.94
N TYR A 113 -2.69 19.45 19.18
CA TYR A 113 -3.38 18.29 19.77
C TYR A 113 -2.39 17.17 20.19
N PRO A 114 -2.35 16.71 21.45
CA PRO A 114 -1.33 15.77 21.90
C PRO A 114 -1.68 14.34 21.48
N ILE A 115 -1.17 13.90 20.33
CA ILE A 115 -1.21 12.50 19.89
C ILE A 115 0.23 12.04 19.69
N GLN A 116 0.78 11.43 20.74
CA GLN A 116 2.23 11.21 20.94
C GLN A 116 2.88 10.25 19.93
N GLY A 117 2.10 9.48 19.15
CA GLY A 117 2.63 8.52 18.16
C GLY A 117 2.89 9.11 16.76
N VAL A 118 1.88 9.78 16.18
CA VAL A 118 1.93 10.25 14.78
C VAL A 118 2.77 11.52 14.63
N LYS A 119 2.69 12.43 15.63
CA LYS A 119 3.51 13.65 15.67
C LYS A 119 5.00 13.33 15.78
N LYS A 120 5.37 12.30 16.55
CA LYS A 120 6.78 11.89 16.73
C LYS A 120 7.38 11.39 15.42
N ALA A 121 6.65 10.60 14.64
CA ALA A 121 7.13 10.13 13.33
C ALA A 121 7.31 11.28 12.33
N LYS A 122 6.34 12.20 12.22
CA LYS A 122 6.44 13.39 11.35
C LYS A 122 7.57 14.33 11.79
N ARG A 123 7.72 14.57 13.09
CA ARG A 123 8.81 15.38 13.64
C ARG A 123 10.18 14.75 13.35
N ASN A 124 10.32 13.44 13.58
CA ASN A 124 11.57 12.72 13.33
C ASN A 124 11.95 12.72 11.84
N ALA A 125 10.96 12.61 10.93
CA ALA A 125 11.22 12.75 9.50
C ALA A 125 11.72 14.15 9.12
N ARG A 126 11.13 15.21 9.69
CA ARG A 126 11.58 16.60 9.49
C ARG A 126 12.96 16.86 10.10
N GLU A 127 13.22 16.28 11.27
CA GLU A 127 14.51 16.37 11.97
C GLU A 127 15.62 15.72 11.17
N LYS A 128 15.37 14.52 10.60
CA LYS A 128 16.31 13.83 9.70
C LYS A 128 16.66 14.65 8.46
N GLN A 129 15.67 15.29 7.83
CA GLN A 129 15.91 16.16 6.66
C GLN A 129 16.75 17.38 7.02
N LEU A 130 16.48 18.00 8.18
CA LEU A 130 17.22 19.16 8.64
C LEU A 130 18.66 18.81 9.02
N GLU A 131 18.87 17.62 9.58
CA GLU A 131 20.19 17.07 9.90
C GLU A 131 21.01 16.78 8.64
N GLU A 132 20.41 16.15 7.62
CA GLU A 132 21.04 15.94 6.31
C GLU A 132 21.43 17.28 5.65
N ALA A 133 20.53 18.27 5.66
CA ALA A 133 20.80 19.60 5.11
C ALA A 133 21.92 20.34 5.89
N SER A 134 21.88 20.28 7.22
CA SER A 134 22.91 20.87 8.07
C SER A 134 24.26 20.19 7.87
N ARG A 135 24.27 18.86 7.69
CA ARG A 135 25.49 18.09 7.37
C ARG A 135 26.06 18.49 6.02
N LEU A 136 25.23 18.61 4.98
CA LEU A 136 25.67 19.06 3.64
C LEU A 136 26.23 20.49 3.67
N ALA A 137 25.54 21.42 4.34
CA ALA A 137 26.02 22.79 4.52
C ALA A 137 27.36 22.83 5.27
N SER A 138 27.50 22.04 6.34
CA SER A 138 28.75 21.94 7.10
C SER A 138 29.89 21.36 6.26
N LEU A 139 29.61 20.34 5.44
CA LEU A 139 30.58 19.74 4.53
C LEU A 139 31.05 20.71 3.44
N LEU A 140 30.13 21.49 2.87
CA LEU A 140 30.44 22.54 1.90
C LEU A 140 31.35 23.60 2.51
N LYS A 141 30.98 24.13 3.68
CA LYS A 141 31.79 25.10 4.43
C LYS A 141 33.19 24.56 4.75
N TRP A 142 33.29 23.31 5.18
CA TRP A 142 34.57 22.68 5.46
C TRP A 142 35.42 22.53 4.19
N ARG A 143 34.81 22.15 3.06
CA ARG A 143 35.50 22.07 1.76
C ARG A 143 36.07 23.44 1.33
N GLU A 144 35.31 24.52 1.52
CA GLU A 144 35.75 25.88 1.21
C GLU A 144 36.92 26.33 2.09
N LEU A 145 36.84 26.10 3.41
CA LEU A 145 37.93 26.41 4.35
C LEU A 145 39.20 25.60 4.05
N LYS A 146 39.05 24.31 3.74
CA LYS A 146 40.16 23.43 3.38
C LYS A 146 40.81 23.83 2.05
N ALA A 147 40.01 24.26 1.07
CA ALA A 147 40.52 24.82 -0.19
C ALA A 147 41.27 26.13 0.02
N ALA A 148 40.87 26.94 1.02
CA ALA A 148 41.58 28.15 1.44
C ALA A 148 42.79 27.88 2.35
N GLY A 149 43.08 26.61 2.69
CA GLY A 149 44.21 26.22 3.54
C GLY A 149 44.02 26.52 5.03
N ILE A 150 42.79 26.73 5.49
CA ILE A 150 42.48 27.01 6.90
C ILE A 150 42.07 25.70 7.59
N ASP A 151 42.95 25.18 8.45
CA ASP A 151 42.69 23.99 9.27
C ASP A 151 42.22 24.40 10.67
N ASP A 152 40.91 24.55 10.87
CA ASP A 152 40.29 24.69 12.19
C ASP A 152 39.51 23.42 12.54
N TYR A 153 40.06 22.61 13.45
CA TYR A 153 39.46 21.35 13.91
C TYR A 153 39.20 21.38 15.41
N SER A 154 38.12 22.04 15.83
CA SER A 154 37.58 21.83 17.17
C SER A 154 36.58 20.66 17.16
N LYS A 155 37.06 19.44 17.43
CA LYS A 155 36.21 18.24 17.52
C LYS A 155 35.54 18.19 18.89
N ARG A 156 34.20 18.22 18.94
CA ARG A 156 33.47 17.90 20.18
C ARG A 156 33.71 16.44 20.54
N LYS A 157 34.01 16.21 21.82
CA LYS A 157 34.32 14.90 22.42
C LYS A 157 33.11 13.96 22.30
N ASN A 158 33.09 13.11 21.27
CA ASN A 158 32.16 12.00 21.12
C ASN A 158 32.94 10.79 20.58
N PHE A 159 32.53 9.58 20.97
CA PHE A 159 33.27 8.33 20.76
C PHE A 159 33.60 8.10 19.27
N ASP A 160 34.89 8.07 18.94
CA ASP A 160 35.39 7.96 17.58
C ASP A 160 35.29 6.51 17.07
N ARG A 161 34.13 6.14 16.50
CA ARG A 161 33.90 4.82 15.86
C ARG A 161 34.83 4.51 14.68
N ASN A 162 35.55 5.53 14.20
CA ASN A 162 36.53 5.40 13.12
C ASN A 162 37.94 5.07 13.64
N ALA A 163 38.22 5.27 14.93
CA ALA A 163 39.54 5.06 15.52
C ALA A 163 39.78 3.59 15.93
N GLU A 164 38.71 2.89 16.34
CA GLU A 164 38.77 1.53 16.86
C GLU A 164 37.57 0.72 16.37
N ILE A 165 37.74 -0.58 16.17
CA ILE A 165 36.64 -1.50 15.84
C ILE A 165 35.78 -1.68 17.10
N PRO A 166 34.52 -1.21 17.13
CA PRO A 166 33.70 -1.36 18.32
C PRO A 166 33.41 -2.84 18.61
N PHE A 167 33.67 -3.28 19.84
CA PHE A 167 33.45 -4.67 20.29
C PHE A 167 34.16 -5.72 19.41
N GLU A 168 35.46 -5.54 19.16
CA GLU A 168 36.26 -6.50 18.40
C GLU A 168 36.25 -7.89 19.06
N ILE A 169 35.61 -8.84 18.38
CA ILE A 169 35.69 -10.27 18.71
C ILE A 169 36.68 -10.87 17.74
N ARG A 170 37.88 -11.20 18.23
CA ARG A 170 38.88 -11.87 17.40
C ARG A 170 38.38 -13.26 17.00
N PRO A 171 38.52 -13.66 15.73
CA PRO A 171 38.15 -15.00 15.32
C PRO A 171 38.89 -16.04 16.19
N PRO A 172 38.22 -17.11 16.64
CA PRO A 172 38.86 -18.12 17.46
C PRO A 172 39.96 -18.83 16.68
N LEU A 173 41.08 -19.08 17.34
CA LEU A 173 42.21 -19.80 16.73
C LEU A 173 41.77 -21.21 16.35
N GLY A 174 41.96 -21.57 15.09
CA GLY A 174 41.66 -22.90 14.55
C GLY A 174 42.85 -23.85 14.65
N PHE A 175 42.70 -25.04 14.06
CA PHE A 175 43.76 -26.04 13.97
C PHE A 175 44.86 -25.69 12.95
N TYR A 176 44.57 -24.75 12.03
CA TYR A 176 45.47 -24.33 10.97
C TYR A 176 46.02 -22.93 11.24
N ASP A 177 47.28 -22.72 10.89
CA ASP A 177 47.94 -21.43 10.95
C ASP A 177 47.53 -20.56 9.76
N VAL A 178 47.04 -19.35 10.05
CA VAL A 178 46.48 -18.39 9.08
C VAL A 178 47.30 -17.09 9.03
N VAL A 179 48.45 -17.05 9.74
CA VAL A 179 49.29 -15.85 9.87
C VAL A 179 49.81 -15.34 8.52
N ASP A 180 50.06 -16.25 7.57
CA ASP A 180 50.59 -15.92 6.25
C ASP A 180 49.51 -15.52 5.22
N GLU A 181 48.23 -15.64 5.56
CA GLU A 181 47.09 -15.30 4.67
C GLU A 181 46.63 -13.83 4.81
N ILE A 182 47.56 -12.89 5.01
CA ILE A 182 47.22 -11.46 5.05
C ILE A 182 46.92 -11.00 3.61
N SER A 183 45.63 -10.98 3.26
CA SER A 183 45.17 -10.39 2.00
C SER A 183 45.55 -8.92 1.91
N ILE A 184 46.26 -8.54 0.83
CA ILE A 184 46.58 -7.14 0.54
C ILE A 184 45.25 -6.43 0.23
N VAL A 185 44.85 -5.48 1.06
CA VAL A 185 43.67 -4.66 0.82
C VAL A 185 44.02 -3.65 -0.28
N GLU A 186 43.54 -3.88 -1.50
CA GLU A 186 43.58 -2.85 -2.54
C GLU A 186 42.83 -1.62 -2.04
N GLN A 187 43.54 -0.48 -1.96
CA GLN A 187 42.93 0.81 -1.67
C GLN A 187 41.90 1.10 -2.76
N PRO A 188 40.61 1.30 -2.43
CA PRO A 188 39.62 1.63 -3.43
C PRO A 188 40.03 2.94 -4.11
N LYS A 189 40.03 2.96 -5.45
CA LYS A 189 40.05 4.23 -6.21
C LYS A 189 38.91 5.08 -5.64
N PHE A 190 39.23 6.27 -5.12
CA PHE A 190 38.25 7.15 -4.48
C PHE A 190 36.98 7.23 -5.32
N LEU A 191 35.93 6.54 -4.88
CA LEU A 191 34.63 6.57 -5.52
C LEU A 191 34.07 7.99 -5.34
N THR A 192 33.66 8.59 -6.45
CA THR A 192 33.34 10.02 -6.50
C THR A 192 31.99 10.36 -5.87
N THR A 193 31.09 9.38 -5.70
CA THR A 193 29.73 9.62 -5.22
C THR A 193 29.26 8.64 -4.14
N ILE A 194 28.41 9.12 -3.22
CA ILE A 194 27.82 8.32 -2.13
C ILE A 194 26.96 7.16 -2.68
N GLU A 195 26.33 7.37 -3.83
CA GLU A 195 25.46 6.37 -4.49
C GLU A 195 26.26 5.16 -5.03
N GLU A 196 27.51 5.38 -5.46
CA GLU A 196 28.42 4.28 -5.87
C GLU A 196 28.86 3.42 -4.69
N LEU A 197 29.00 4.02 -3.50
CA LEU A 197 29.39 3.33 -2.27
C LEU A 197 28.24 2.53 -1.63
N GLU A 198 27.03 3.10 -1.58
CA GLU A 198 25.87 2.46 -0.94
C GLU A 198 25.09 1.52 -1.90
N GLY A 199 25.32 1.64 -3.21
CA GLY A 199 24.63 0.89 -4.25
C GLY A 199 23.18 1.35 -4.49
N GLU A 200 22.54 0.79 -5.53
CA GLU A 200 21.16 1.16 -5.92
C GLU A 200 20.15 0.74 -4.83
N ARG A 201 19.43 1.71 -4.25
CA ARG A 201 18.38 1.42 -3.27
C ARG A 201 17.30 0.54 -3.89
N ARG A 202 16.83 -0.45 -3.12
CA ARG A 202 15.75 -1.37 -3.54
C ARG A 202 14.51 -0.64 -4.07
N ALA A 203 14.14 0.48 -3.45
CA ALA A 203 12.98 1.28 -3.84
C ALA A 203 13.16 1.92 -5.24
N ASP A 204 14.36 2.40 -5.55
CA ASP A 204 14.66 3.03 -6.84
C ASP A 204 14.64 1.98 -7.96
N ARG A 205 15.21 0.80 -7.70
CA ARG A 205 15.13 -0.36 -8.60
C ARG A 205 13.69 -0.78 -8.88
N GLU A 206 12.86 -0.90 -7.84
CA GLU A 206 11.45 -1.26 -7.98
C GLU A 206 10.67 -0.19 -8.76
N ALA A 207 10.90 1.10 -8.46
CA ALA A 207 10.25 2.20 -9.15
C ALA A 207 10.58 2.22 -10.66
N ARG A 208 11.83 1.92 -11.01
CA ARG A 208 12.28 1.78 -12.41
C ARG A 208 11.55 0.65 -13.13
N LEU A 209 11.45 -0.53 -12.52
CA LEU A 209 10.70 -1.66 -13.08
C LEU A 209 9.21 -1.33 -13.24
N ARG A 210 8.58 -0.69 -12.25
CA ARG A 210 7.17 -0.26 -12.35
C ARG A 210 6.95 0.73 -13.50
N LYS A 211 7.87 1.68 -13.70
CA LYS A 211 7.80 2.60 -14.84
C LYS A 211 7.88 1.85 -16.17
N GLN A 212 8.78 0.87 -16.28
CA GLN A 212 8.88 0.01 -17.46
C GLN A 212 7.58 -0.78 -17.68
N ASP A 213 7.00 -1.40 -16.66
CA ASP A 213 5.72 -2.11 -16.76
C ASP A 213 4.58 -1.19 -17.21
N ILE A 214 4.52 0.05 -16.71
CA ILE A 214 3.52 1.04 -17.12
C ILE A 214 3.69 1.40 -18.60
N VAL A 215 4.93 1.63 -19.04
CA VAL A 215 5.24 1.96 -20.44
C VAL A 215 4.89 0.77 -21.34
N MET A 216 5.31 -0.43 -20.98
CA MET A 216 5.02 -1.66 -21.73
C MET A 216 3.52 -1.91 -21.82
N ASN A 217 2.77 -1.79 -20.72
CA ASN A 217 1.33 -1.90 -20.74
C ASN A 217 0.70 -0.83 -21.65
N LYS A 218 1.15 0.43 -21.61
CA LYS A 218 0.62 1.47 -22.51
C LYS A 218 0.87 1.15 -23.99
N ILE A 219 2.03 0.59 -24.33
CA ILE A 219 2.38 0.18 -25.70
C ILE A 219 1.50 -0.99 -26.15
N THR A 220 1.32 -2.01 -25.30
CA THR A 220 0.43 -3.13 -25.61
C THR A 220 -1.01 -2.66 -25.78
N TRP A 221 -1.52 -1.77 -24.92
CA TRP A 221 -2.84 -1.15 -25.08
C TRP A 221 -3.02 -0.43 -26.43
N ARG A 222 -1.97 0.21 -26.96
CA ARG A 222 -2.01 0.89 -28.27
C ARG A 222 -1.97 -0.08 -29.45
N HIS A 223 -1.11 -1.08 -29.41
CA HIS A 223 -0.96 -2.06 -30.49
C HIS A 223 -2.11 -3.09 -30.54
N ASP A 224 -2.67 -3.47 -29.39
CA ASP A 224 -3.77 -4.43 -29.29
C ASP A 224 -5.16 -3.77 -29.31
N ALA A 225 -5.29 -2.47 -29.64
CA ALA A 225 -6.60 -1.82 -29.71
C ALA A 225 -7.61 -2.57 -30.62
N PRO A 226 -7.23 -3.03 -31.83
CA PRO A 226 -8.13 -3.82 -32.69
C PRO A 226 -8.46 -5.20 -32.08
N SER A 227 -7.46 -5.90 -31.54
CA SER A 227 -7.61 -7.23 -30.92
C SER A 227 -8.43 -7.18 -29.62
N ALA A 228 -8.30 -6.12 -28.83
CA ALA A 228 -9.05 -5.90 -27.59
C ALA A 228 -10.52 -5.54 -27.89
N ILE A 229 -10.78 -4.76 -28.94
CA ILE A 229 -12.12 -4.50 -29.46
C ILE A 229 -12.73 -5.80 -30.02
N LEU A 230 -11.95 -6.63 -30.73
CA LEU A 230 -12.41 -7.90 -31.29
C LEU A 230 -12.75 -8.93 -30.19
N ARG A 231 -11.94 -9.03 -29.13
CA ARG A 231 -12.25 -9.85 -27.94
C ARG A 231 -13.53 -9.37 -27.25
N SER A 232 -13.70 -8.05 -27.13
CA SER A 232 -14.89 -7.42 -26.53
C SER A 232 -16.16 -7.65 -27.37
N ASN A 233 -16.04 -7.55 -28.70
CA ASN A 233 -17.14 -7.84 -29.63
C ASN A 233 -17.45 -9.33 -29.69
N LYS A 234 -16.44 -10.22 -29.67
CA LYS A 234 -16.65 -11.67 -29.67
C LYS A 234 -17.43 -12.12 -28.43
N LEU A 235 -17.13 -11.56 -27.25
CA LEU A 235 -17.90 -11.77 -26.02
C LEU A 235 -19.35 -11.23 -26.11
N ARG A 236 -19.56 -10.09 -26.79
CA ARG A 236 -20.89 -9.52 -27.03
C ARG A 236 -21.71 -10.35 -28.03
N TRP A 237 -21.07 -10.92 -29.06
CA TRP A 237 -21.68 -11.80 -30.06
C TRP A 237 -22.05 -13.17 -29.47
N THR A 238 -21.18 -13.78 -28.65
CA THR A 238 -21.50 -15.05 -27.97
C THR A 238 -22.66 -14.89 -26.99
N SER A 239 -22.76 -13.73 -26.32
CA SER A 239 -23.86 -13.43 -25.39
C SER A 239 -25.19 -13.13 -26.10
N ARG A 240 -25.18 -12.61 -27.33
CA ARG A 240 -26.39 -12.43 -28.15
C ARG A 240 -26.86 -13.76 -28.76
N ASN A 241 -25.96 -14.61 -29.22
CA ASN A 241 -26.33 -15.94 -29.75
C ASN A 241 -26.89 -16.87 -28.68
N HIS A 242 -26.37 -16.84 -27.45
CA HIS A 242 -27.01 -17.57 -26.33
C HIS A 242 -28.43 -17.07 -26.00
N ARG A 243 -28.74 -15.79 -26.29
CA ARG A 243 -30.09 -15.23 -26.06
C ARG A 243 -31.09 -15.64 -27.16
N PHE A 244 -30.60 -15.93 -28.38
CA PHE A 244 -31.44 -16.44 -29.48
C PHE A 244 -31.63 -17.95 -29.44
N GLN A 245 -30.69 -18.71 -28.88
CA GLN A 245 -30.81 -20.17 -28.77
C GLN A 245 -31.79 -20.61 -27.66
N ILE A 246 -32.04 -19.77 -26.66
CA ILE A 246 -33.00 -20.05 -25.57
C ILE A 246 -34.45 -19.73 -25.99
N MET A 247 -34.69 -18.96 -27.07
CA MET A 247 -36.05 -18.64 -27.54
C MET A 247 -36.58 -19.58 -28.63
N ASN A 248 -35.82 -20.58 -29.09
CA ASN A 248 -36.25 -21.55 -30.11
C ASN A 248 -36.43 -22.99 -29.59
N TYR A 249 -36.49 -23.19 -28.28
CA TYR A 249 -36.72 -24.50 -27.65
C TYR A 249 -38.01 -24.56 -26.81
N ASN A 250 -38.97 -23.65 -27.04
CA ASN A 250 -40.22 -23.65 -26.26
C ASN A 250 -41.51 -23.43 -27.07
N THR A 251 -41.53 -23.81 -28.35
CA THR A 251 -42.72 -23.70 -29.22
C THR A 251 -43.03 -24.98 -30.02
N SER A 252 -42.59 -26.15 -29.56
CA SER A 252 -42.93 -27.43 -30.23
C SER A 252 -43.49 -28.50 -29.28
N GLN A 253 -44.27 -28.10 -28.28
CA GLN A 253 -45.15 -28.99 -27.54
C GLN A 253 -46.51 -28.33 -27.31
N LYS A 254 -47.37 -28.42 -28.33
CA LYS A 254 -48.83 -28.57 -28.21
C LYS A 254 -49.40 -28.69 -29.62
N TRP A 255 -50.44 -29.50 -29.70
CA TRP A 255 -51.39 -29.70 -30.80
C TRP A 255 -51.28 -31.04 -31.54
N VAL A 256 -52.41 -31.75 -31.41
CA VAL A 256 -52.99 -32.78 -32.28
C VAL A 256 -52.58 -34.23 -32.00
N PHE A 257 -53.43 -34.93 -31.23
CA PHE A 257 -54.09 -36.16 -31.71
C PHE A 257 -55.42 -36.35 -30.96
N GLN A 258 -56.52 -36.11 -31.67
CA GLN A 258 -57.87 -36.50 -31.31
C GLN A 258 -58.47 -37.12 -32.58
N LEU A 259 -59.05 -38.33 -32.41
CA LEU A 259 -59.59 -39.30 -33.38
C LEU A 259 -58.55 -40.20 -34.08
#